data_AF-A0A418VTC9-F1
#
_entry.id   AF-A0A418VTC9-F1
#
_cell.length_a   1.000
_cell.length_b   1.000
_cell.length_c   1.000
_cell.angle_alpha   90.00
_cell.angle_beta   90.00
_cell.angle_gamma   90.00
#
_symmetry.space_group_name_H-M   'P 1'
#
loop_
_entity.id
_entity.type
_entity.pdbx_description
1 polymer ?
#
loop_
_entity_poly.entity_id
_entity_poly.type
_entity_poly.pdbx_seq_one_letter_code
_entity_poly.pdbx_strand_id
1 'polypeptide(L)' 'MGQRYPLDWRILVPMLAYTAWHLGKPLPELWGTLFWGPAASAIVLATRSIWPVVIVHWLLNVWMDLVIWQQW' A
#
# COMPACT_ATOMS: atom_id res chain seq x y z
N MET A 1 30.60 2.28 4.01
CA MET A 1 29.26 2.85 3.72
C MET A 1 28.73 2.16 2.48
N GLY A 2 27.83 1.19 2.63
CA GLY A 2 27.29 0.42 1.49
C GLY A 2 26.35 1.27 0.66
N GLN A 3 26.55 1.31 -0.65
CA GLN A 3 25.69 1.99 -1.62
C GLN A 3 24.23 1.53 -1.44
N ARG A 4 23.32 2.47 -1.16
CA ARG A 4 21.88 2.23 -1.32
C ARG A 4 21.59 2.28 -2.82
N TYR A 5 21.32 1.14 -3.42
CA TYR A 5 20.77 1.11 -4.77
C TYR A 5 19.46 1.92 -4.80
N PRO A 6 19.17 2.66 -5.90
CA PRO A 6 17.94 3.45 -6.02
C PRO A 6 16.66 2.59 -5.98
N LEU A 7 16.81 1.28 -6.14
CA LEU A 7 15.76 0.27 -6.20
C LEU A 7 16.02 -0.76 -5.10
N ASP A 8 15.37 -0.59 -3.94
CA ASP A 8 15.43 -1.54 -2.83
C ASP A 8 14.44 -2.69 -3.06
N TRP A 9 14.95 -3.92 -3.16
CA TRP A 9 14.13 -5.12 -3.34
C TRP A 9 13.11 -5.33 -2.21
N ARG A 10 13.41 -4.83 -0.99
CA ARG A 10 12.51 -4.89 0.17
C ARG A 10 11.26 -4.03 -0.01
N ILE A 11 11.27 -3.14 -1.00
CA ILE A 11 10.16 -2.28 -1.40
C ILE A 11 9.51 -2.82 -2.67
N LEU A 12 10.31 -3.19 -3.68
CA LEU A 12 9.81 -3.61 -4.99
C LEU A 12 9.09 -4.96 -4.96
N VAL A 13 9.64 -5.96 -4.28
CA VAL A 13 9.03 -7.29 -4.21
C VAL A 13 7.63 -7.22 -3.59
N PRO A 14 7.42 -6.63 -2.39
CA PRO A 14 6.08 -6.52 -1.84
C PRO A 14 5.16 -5.61 -2.67
N MET A 15 5.68 -4.56 -3.31
CA MET A 15 4.90 -3.70 -4.21
C MET A 15 4.38 -4.47 -5.45
N LEU A 16 5.23 -5.27 -6.08
CA LEU A 16 4.85 -6.08 -7.25
C LEU A 16 3.87 -7.18 -6.86
N ALA A 17 4.08 -7.85 -5.73
CA ALA A 17 3.14 -8.84 -5.20
C ALA A 17 1.76 -8.21 -4.90
N TYR A 18 1.74 -7.04 -4.26
CA TYR A 18 0.51 -6.31 -3.96
C TYR A 18 -0.22 -5.84 -5.22
N THR A 19 0.53 -5.40 -6.24
CA THR A 19 -0.02 -4.99 -7.54
C THR A 19 -0.59 -6.17 -8.30
N ALA A 20 0.11 -7.31 -8.31
CA ALA A 20 -0.36 -8.54 -8.93
C ALA A 20 -1.69 -9.02 -8.29
N TRP A 21 -1.83 -8.87 -6.97
CA TRP A 21 -3.08 -9.18 -6.26
C TRP A 21 -4.28 -8.33 -6.69
N HIS A 22 -4.04 -7.14 -7.25
CA HIS A 22 -5.08 -6.21 -7.70
C HIS A 22 -5.38 -6.29 -9.20
N LEU A 23 -4.77 -7.24 -9.93
CA LEU A 23 -5.08 -7.43 -11.34
C LEU A 23 -6.56 -7.81 -11.53
N GLY A 24 -7.23 -7.11 -12.44
CA GLY A 24 -8.67 -7.28 -12.71
C GLY A 24 -9.61 -6.45 -11.84
N LYS A 25 -9.09 -5.73 -10.84
CA LYS A 25 -9.86 -4.75 -10.06
C LYS A 25 -10.02 -3.42 -10.82
N PRO A 26 -10.96 -2.53 -10.41
CA PRO A 26 -11.14 -1.22 -11.03
C PRO A 26 -9.82 -0.45 -11.13
N LEU A 27 -9.63 0.27 -12.26
CA LEU A 27 -8.38 0.98 -12.54
C LEU A 27 -7.88 1.87 -11.40
N PRO A 28 -8.73 2.66 -10.70
CA PRO A 28 -8.25 3.49 -9.58
C PRO A 28 -7.60 2.66 -8.46
N GLU A 29 -8.13 1.49 -8.17
CA GLU A 29 -7.60 0.58 -7.14
C GLU A 29 -6.26 -0.03 -7.58
N LEU A 30 -6.16 -0.43 -8.85
CA LEU A 30 -4.93 -0.95 -9.43
C LEU A 30 -3.81 0.11 -9.49
N TRP A 31 -4.10 1.31 -9.97
CA TRP A 31 -3.10 2.39 -9.98
C TRP A 31 -2.66 2.77 -8.57
N GLY A 32 -3.58 2.71 -7.60
CA GLY A 32 -3.29 2.93 -6.19
C GLY A 32 -2.19 2.00 -5.65
N THR A 33 -2.08 0.76 -6.14
CA THR A 33 -1.08 -0.19 -5.64
C THR A 33 0.36 0.20 -5.95
N LEU A 34 0.58 0.90 -7.08
CA LEU A 34 1.92 1.35 -7.47
C LEU A 34 2.48 2.41 -6.52
N PHE A 35 1.60 3.18 -5.88
CA PHE A 35 1.97 4.19 -4.88
C PHE A 35 1.91 3.64 -3.46
N TRP A 36 0.88 2.84 -3.15
CA TRP A 36 0.68 2.27 -1.82
C TRP A 36 1.77 1.26 -1.44
N GLY A 37 2.15 0.35 -2.35
CA GLY A 37 3.17 -0.66 -2.10
C GLY A 37 4.50 -0.07 -1.63
N PRO A 38 5.08 0.92 -2.35
CA PRO A 38 6.32 1.57 -1.93
C PRO A 38 6.18 2.39 -0.65
N ALA A 39 5.08 3.15 -0.51
CA ALA A 39 4.84 3.97 0.69
C ALA A 39 4.72 3.10 1.95
N ALA A 40 3.91 2.03 1.89
CA ALA A 40 3.75 1.08 2.98
C ALA A 40 5.09 0.45 3.35
N SER A 41 5.86 -0.04 2.36
CA SER A 41 7.16 -0.66 2.60
C SER A 41 8.15 0.33 3.23
N ALA A 42 8.19 1.58 2.75
CA ALA A 42 9.04 2.62 3.32
C ALA A 42 8.66 2.93 4.78
N ILE A 43 7.37 3.04 5.09
CA ILE A 43 6.87 3.26 6.46
C ILE A 43 7.27 2.10 7.38
N VAL A 44 7.10 0.85 6.95
CA VAL A 44 7.48 -0.32 7.75
C VAL A 44 8.99 -0.35 7.98
N LEU A 45 9.80 -0.07 6.96
CA LEU A 45 11.26 -0.04 7.09
C LEU A 45 11.73 1.09 8.01
N ALA A 46 11.10 2.26 7.96
CA ALA A 46 11.45 3.42 8.78
C ALA A 46 11.02 3.25 10.25
N THR A 47 9.81 2.74 10.48
CA THR A 47 9.22 2.59 11.83
C THR A 47 9.56 1.25 12.48
N ARG A 48 10.04 0.28 11.70
CA ARG A 48 10.20 -1.13 12.09
C ARG A 48 8.91 -1.74 12.63
N SER A 49 7.75 -1.28 12.13
CA SER A 49 6.44 -1.71 12.58
C SER A 49 5.45 -1.74 11.42
N ILE A 50 4.64 -2.80 11.36
CA ILE A 50 3.55 -2.93 10.36
C ILE A 50 2.29 -2.15 10.76
N TRP A 51 2.14 -1.84 12.04
CA TRP A 51 0.91 -1.28 12.59
C TRP A 51 0.47 0.06 12.01
N PRO A 52 1.37 1.02 11.71
CA PRO A 52 0.94 2.27 11.07
C PRO A 52 0.24 2.04 9.73
N VAL A 53 0.76 1.11 8.92
CA VAL A 53 0.17 0.75 7.61
C VAL A 53 -1.16 0.04 7.81
N VAL A 54 -1.23 -0.93 8.74
CA VAL A 54 -2.46 -1.66 9.05
C VAL A 54 -3.57 -0.72 9.50
N ILE A 55 -3.29 0.20 10.40
CA ILE A 55 -4.28 1.16 10.93
C ILE A 55 -4.79 2.07 9.81
N VAL A 56 -3.89 2.65 9.01
CA VAL A 56 -4.29 3.53 7.90
C VAL A 56 -5.12 2.76 6.87
N HIS A 57 -4.72 1.53 6.54
CA HIS A 57 -5.45 0.71 5.57
C HIS A 57 -6.83 0.30 6.10
N TRP A 58 -6.92 -0.07 7.37
CA TRP A 58 -8.20 -0.36 8.01
C TRP A 58 -9.12 0.87 8.05
N LEU A 59 -8.59 2.04 8.44
CA LEU A 59 -9.36 3.29 8.46
C LEU A 59 -9.85 3.71 7.07
N LEU A 60 -9.06 3.48 6.01
CA LEU A 60 -9.50 3.73 4.63
C LEU A 60 -10.73 2.88 4.27
N ASN A 61 -10.74 1.60 4.66
CA ASN A 61 -11.89 0.73 4.43
C ASN A 61 -13.11 1.20 5.22
N VAL A 62 -12.95 1.52 6.52
CA VAL A 62 -14.04 2.10 7.34
C VAL A 62 -14.59 3.37 6.70
N TRP A 63 -13.71 4.26 6.22
CA TRP A 63 -14.12 5.48 5.53
C TRP A 63 -14.89 5.19 4.23
N MET A 64 -14.41 4.25 3.40
CA MET A 64 -15.09 3.87 2.17
C MET A 64 -16.47 3.27 2.43
N ASP A 65 -16.59 2.41 3.45
CA ASP A 65 -17.88 1.84 3.86
C ASP A 65 -18.86 2.95 4.27
N LEU A 66 -18.40 3.97 5.01
CA LEU A 66 -19.23 5.12 5.38
C LEU A 66 -19.67 5.93 4.16
N VAL A 67 -18.78 6.17 3.20
CA VAL A 67 -19.11 6.91 1.97
C VAL A 67 -20.11 6.14 1.12
N ILE A 68 -19.94 4.82 0.98
CA ILE A 68 -20.90 3.97 0.26
C ILE A 68 -22.25 3.99 0.97
N TRP A 69 -22.26 3.80 2.30
CA TRP A 69 -23.48 3.83 3.11
C TRP A 69 -24.26 5.13 2.97
N GLN A 70 -23.58 6.29 2.93
CA GLN A 70 -24.23 7.60 2.77
C GLN A 70 -24.87 7.83 1.38
N GLN A 71 -24.53 7.01 0.38
CA GLN A 71 -25.08 7.12 -0.97
C GLN A 71 -26.32 6.24 -1.21
N TRP A 72 -26.75 5.46 -0.20
CA TRP A 72 -27.99 4.69 -0.17
C TRP A 72 -29.05 5.38 0.69
#